data_AF-A0A2N7QC17-F1
#
_entry.id   AF-A0A2N7QC17-F1
#
_cell.length_a   1.000
_cell.length_b   1.000
_cell.length_c   1.000
_cell.angle_alpha   90.00
_cell.angle_beta   90.00
_cell.angle_gamma   90.00
#
_symmetry.space_group_name_H-M   'P 1'
#
loop_
_entity.id
_entity.type
_entity.pdbx_description
1 polymer ?
#
loop_
_entity_poly.entity_id
_entity_poly.type
_entity_poly.pdbx_seq_one_letter_code
_entity_poly.pdbx_strand_id
1 'polypeptide(L)'
;MNLNWLDVILLVILLVTFILGLVKGLLRQLIGIAAVVVGLVLASRHYPYLSWKLHRYISSDFWRNCLSFLLIFIVIVILGWLIGFLLGKLMKGPLSLANHVLGGILGLIKGLLLGAIIVFALMAFNFHREALIGSRLAPACLRVARTLTIFIPKDLKNNFIETWKKFEGKGGEHEQKI
;
A
#
# COMPACT_ATOMS: atom_id res chain seq x y z
N MET A 1 -14.98 21.89 17.32
CA MET A 1 -14.58 21.09 16.13
C MET A 1 -13.30 20.34 16.48
N ASN A 2 -13.37 19.05 16.85
CA ASN A 2 -12.19 18.29 17.29
C ASN A 2 -11.69 17.36 16.17
N LEU A 3 -10.40 17.48 15.82
CA LEU A 3 -9.71 16.47 15.02
C LEU A 3 -9.68 15.17 15.81
N ASN A 4 -10.22 14.11 15.23
CA ASN A 4 -10.19 12.80 15.86
C ASN A 4 -8.76 12.22 15.78
N TRP A 5 -8.37 11.38 16.73
CA TRP A 5 -7.03 10.78 16.75
C TRP A 5 -6.73 9.99 15.44
N LEU A 6 -7.78 9.43 14.83
CA LEU A 6 -7.71 8.75 13.53
C LEU A 6 -7.33 9.70 12.38
N ASP A 7 -7.83 10.93 12.37
CA ASP A 7 -7.48 11.93 11.34
C ASP A 7 -6.00 12.29 11.44
N VAL A 8 -5.46 12.42 12.67
CA VAL A 8 -4.04 12.70 12.90
C VAL A 8 -3.17 11.57 12.37
N ILE A 9 -3.53 10.30 12.64
CA ILE A 9 -2.80 9.15 12.11
C ILE A 9 -2.82 9.12 10.58
N LEU A 10 -4.00 9.30 9.97
CA LEU A 10 -4.13 9.27 8.51
C LEU A 10 -3.35 10.41 7.85
N LEU A 11 -3.39 11.60 8.44
CA LEU A 11 -2.62 12.75 7.97
C LEU A 11 -1.11 12.48 8.05
N VAL A 12 -0.63 11.94 9.18
CA VAL A 12 0.79 11.59 9.36
C VAL A 12 1.22 10.56 8.34
N ILE A 13 0.42 9.52 8.09
CA ILE A 13 0.73 8.50 7.08
C ILE A 13 0.81 9.14 5.69
N LEU A 14 -0.17 9.95 5.30
CA LEU A 14 -0.18 10.61 4.00
C LEU A 14 1.03 11.54 3.82
N LEU A 15 1.37 12.32 4.84
CA LEU A 15 2.55 13.20 4.83
C LEU A 15 3.84 12.40 4.70
N VAL A 16 4.00 11.36 5.51
CA VAL A 16 5.20 10.51 5.51
C VAL A 16 5.33 9.81 4.15
N THR A 17 4.28 9.21 3.61
CA THR A 17 4.36 8.52 2.32
C THR A 17 4.55 9.49 1.15
N PHE A 18 3.99 10.70 1.23
CA PHE A 18 4.25 11.76 0.25
C PHE A 18 5.72 12.18 0.26
N ILE A 19 6.29 12.49 1.43
CA ILE A 19 7.69 12.88 1.57
C ILE A 19 8.62 11.75 1.13
N LEU A 20 8.36 10.52 1.60
CA LEU A 20 9.12 9.34 1.16
C LEU A 20 9.00 9.13 -0.35
N GLY A 21 7.85 9.48 -0.93
CA GLY A 21 7.62 9.39 -2.36
C GLY A 21 8.40 10.43 -3.15
N LEU A 22 8.39 11.68 -2.67
CA LEU A 22 9.20 12.77 -3.20
C LEU A 22 10.69 12.46 -3.12
N VAL A 23 11.17 11.85 -2.02
CA VAL A 23 12.60 11.54 -1.85
C VAL A 23 13.03 10.33 -2.69
N LYS A 24 12.20 9.29 -2.79
CA LYS A 24 12.54 8.08 -3.57
C LYS A 24 12.40 8.29 -5.08
N GLY A 25 11.47 9.15 -5.51
CA GLY A 25 11.13 9.38 -6.91
C GLY A 25 10.31 8.24 -7.54
N LEU A 26 9.68 8.55 -8.67
CA LEU A 26 8.78 7.65 -9.41
C LEU A 26 9.50 6.38 -9.88
N LEU A 27 10.62 6.52 -10.58
CA LEU A 27 11.33 5.39 -11.18
C LEU A 27 11.71 4.34 -10.14
N ARG A 28 12.31 4.76 -9.01
CA ARG A 28 12.73 3.83 -7.96
C ARG A 28 11.53 3.08 -7.37
N GLN A 29 10.38 3.74 -7.25
CA GLN A 29 9.16 3.08 -6.80
C GLN A 29 8.63 2.06 -7.80
N LEU A 30 8.60 2.41 -9.09
CA LEU A 30 8.13 1.50 -10.15
C LEU A 30 9.07 0.31 -10.32
N ILE A 31 10.38 0.54 -10.30
CA ILE A 31 11.39 -0.53 -10.36
C ILE A 31 11.27 -1.44 -9.15
N GLY A 32 11.04 -0.90 -7.95
CA GLY A 32 10.81 -1.72 -6.76
C GLY A 32 9.58 -2.62 -6.90
N ILE A 33 8.47 -2.09 -7.40
CA ILE A 33 7.25 -2.88 -7.66
C ILE A 33 7.51 -3.94 -8.73
N ALA A 34 8.15 -3.56 -9.84
CA ALA A 34 8.51 -4.48 -10.92
C ALA A 34 9.44 -5.58 -10.42
N ALA A 35 10.43 -5.25 -9.59
CA ALA A 35 11.36 -6.21 -9.00
C ALA A 35 10.67 -7.23 -8.10
N VAL A 36 9.65 -6.80 -7.33
CA VAL A 36 8.83 -7.73 -6.54
C VAL A 36 8.04 -8.66 -7.46
N VAL A 37 7.36 -8.13 -8.49
CA VAL A 37 6.56 -8.95 -9.41
C VAL A 37 7.44 -9.94 -10.19
N VAL A 38 8.51 -9.45 -10.79
CA VAL A 38 9.49 -10.26 -11.53
C VAL A 38 10.17 -11.26 -10.61
N GLY A 39 10.55 -10.83 -9.40
CA GLY A 39 11.12 -11.69 -8.38
C GLY A 39 10.20 -12.84 -8.01
N LEU A 40 8.90 -12.57 -7.84
CA LEU A 40 7.90 -13.59 -7.51
C LEU A 40 7.76 -14.62 -8.64
N VAL A 41 7.68 -14.16 -9.89
CA VAL A 41 7.56 -15.03 -11.09
C VAL A 41 8.83 -15.86 -11.32
N LEU A 42 10.01 -15.26 -11.18
CA LEU A 42 11.27 -15.97 -11.38
C LEU A 42 11.54 -16.95 -10.24
N ALA A 43 11.25 -16.56 -8.99
CA ALA A 43 11.36 -17.45 -7.84
C ALA A 43 10.41 -18.64 -7.95
N SER A 44 9.14 -18.42 -8.32
CA SER A 44 8.17 -19.51 -8.46
C SER A 44 8.54 -20.50 -9.57
N ARG A 45 9.23 -20.04 -10.62
CA ARG A 45 9.69 -20.89 -11.72
C ARG A 45 11.02 -21.59 -11.43
N HIS A 46 11.96 -20.96 -10.73
CA HIS A 46 13.33 -21.45 -10.58
C HIS A 46 13.64 -22.06 -9.20
N TYR A 47 12.74 -21.95 -8.20
CA TYR A 47 12.97 -22.57 -6.90
C TYR A 47 13.25 -24.09 -6.96
N PRO A 48 12.67 -24.91 -7.87
CA PRO A 48 12.95 -26.35 -7.89
C PRO A 48 14.40 -26.65 -8.26
N TYR A 49 14.97 -25.87 -9.18
CA TYR A 49 16.38 -26.02 -9.60
C TYR A 49 17.35 -25.72 -8.46
N LEU A 50 17.07 -24.66 -7.70
CA LEU A 50 17.89 -24.32 -6.52
C LEU A 50 17.66 -25.31 -5.37
N SER A 51 16.41 -25.79 -5.18
CA SER A 51 16.06 -26.81 -4.20
C SER A 51 16.85 -28.10 -4.41
N TRP A 52 17.01 -28.54 -5.67
CA TRP A 52 17.82 -29.72 -5.98
C TRP A 52 19.28 -29.57 -5.54
N LYS A 53 19.89 -28.40 -5.70
CA LYS A 53 21.27 -28.13 -5.22
C LYS A 53 21.36 -28.11 -3.69
N LEU A 54 20.31 -27.66 -3.02
CA LEU A 54 20.24 -27.58 -1.56
C LEU A 54 19.85 -28.91 -0.88
N HIS A 55 19.55 -29.96 -1.67
CA HIS A 55 19.20 -31.28 -1.14
C HIS A 55 20.21 -31.76 -0.09
N ARG A 56 21.50 -31.57 -0.35
CA ARG A 56 22.56 -32.11 0.52
C ARG A 56 22.60 -31.46 1.90
N TYR A 57 22.03 -30.27 2.06
CA TYR A 57 22.05 -29.52 3.32
C TYR A 57 20.72 -29.57 4.07
N ILE A 58 19.59 -29.76 3.36
CA ILE A 58 18.25 -29.73 3.95
C ILE A 58 17.47 -30.97 3.52
N SER A 59 17.14 -31.81 4.50
CA SER A 59 16.40 -33.06 4.29
C SER A 59 14.91 -32.85 4.06
N SER A 60 14.31 -31.82 4.66
CA SER A 60 12.87 -31.53 4.52
C SER A 60 12.57 -30.80 3.19
N ASP A 61 11.76 -31.41 2.32
CA ASP A 61 11.33 -30.83 1.05
C ASP A 61 10.62 -29.48 1.21
N PHE A 62 9.77 -29.32 2.23
CA PHE A 62 9.05 -28.08 2.49
C PHE A 62 10.02 -26.92 2.75
N TRP A 63 10.91 -27.09 3.73
CA TRP A 63 11.89 -26.06 4.10
C TRP A 63 12.86 -25.75 2.96
N ARG A 64 13.28 -26.77 2.22
CA ARG A 64 14.20 -26.62 1.08
C ARG A 64 13.59 -25.82 -0.07
N ASN A 65 12.34 -26.12 -0.43
CA ASN A 65 11.61 -25.38 -1.46
C ASN A 65 11.32 -23.94 -1.01
N CYS A 66 10.86 -23.76 0.23
CA CYS A 66 10.59 -22.44 0.79
C CYS A 66 11.86 -21.56 0.81
N LEU A 67 12.98 -22.10 1.29
CA LEU A 67 14.23 -21.35 1.36
C LEU A 67 14.77 -21.04 -0.04
N SER A 68 14.67 -21.97 -0.98
CA SER A 68 15.10 -21.76 -2.37
C SER A 68 14.30 -20.65 -3.05
N PHE A 69 12.98 -20.67 -2.88
CA PHE A 69 12.10 -19.62 -3.37
C PHE A 69 12.46 -18.26 -2.76
N LEU A 70 12.59 -18.22 -1.43
CA LEU A 70 12.87 -16.99 -0.71
C LEU A 70 14.23 -16.41 -1.10
N LEU A 71 15.25 -17.25 -1.26
CA LEU A 71 16.58 -16.82 -1.65
C LEU A 71 16.58 -16.20 -3.06
N ILE A 72 15.95 -16.84 -4.04
CA ILE A 72 15.82 -16.30 -5.40
C ILE A 72 15.05 -14.97 -5.37
N PHE A 73 13.91 -14.93 -4.66
CA PHE A 73 13.09 -13.74 -4.54
C PHE A 73 13.87 -12.56 -3.95
N ILE A 74 14.55 -12.78 -2.81
CA ILE A 74 15.35 -11.76 -2.14
C ILE A 74 16.47 -11.25 -3.06
N VAL A 75 17.20 -12.15 -3.73
CA VAL A 75 18.27 -11.76 -4.65
C VAL A 75 17.74 -10.84 -5.76
N ILE A 76 16.61 -11.20 -6.38
CA ILE A 76 16.04 -10.39 -7.47
C ILE A 76 15.54 -9.04 -6.96
N VAL A 77 14.89 -9.00 -5.80
CA VAL A 77 14.43 -7.75 -5.20
C VAL A 77 15.60 -6.83 -4.85
N ILE A 78 16.70 -7.39 -4.31
CA ILE A 78 17.93 -6.63 -4.01
C ILE A 78 18.53 -6.08 -5.31
N LEU A 79 18.63 -6.90 -6.36
CA LEU A 79 19.14 -6.45 -7.67
C LEU A 79 18.26 -5.34 -8.25
N GLY A 80 16.94 -5.48 -8.20
CA GLY A 80 16.02 -4.45 -8.66
C GLY A 80 16.15 -3.15 -7.86
N TRP A 81 16.30 -3.25 -6.53
CA TRP A 81 16.56 -2.09 -5.67
C TRP A 81 17.87 -1.40 -6.05
N LEU A 82 18.94 -2.17 -6.29
CA LEU A 82 20.23 -1.65 -6.72
C LEU A 82 20.11 -0.94 -8.08
N ILE A 83 19.45 -1.55 -9.06
CA ILE A 83 19.19 -0.94 -10.38
C ILE A 83 18.41 0.37 -10.22
N GLY A 84 17.35 0.38 -9.41
CA GLY A 84 16.57 1.59 -9.12
C GLY A 84 17.38 2.66 -8.38
N PHE A 85 18.37 2.26 -7.60
CA PHE A 85 19.30 3.19 -6.97
C PHE A 85 20.24 3.84 -7.99
N LEU A 86 20.87 3.03 -8.85
CA LEU A 86 21.78 3.51 -9.90
C LEU A 86 21.06 4.41 -10.90
N LEU A 87 19.90 4.00 -11.41
CA LEU A 87 19.10 4.79 -12.35
C LEU A 87 18.67 6.13 -11.76
N GLY A 88 18.32 6.16 -10.47
CA GLY A 88 18.02 7.41 -9.77
C GLY A 88 19.21 8.37 -9.72
N LYS A 89 20.45 7.85 -9.65
CA LYS A 89 21.67 8.67 -9.65
C LYS A 89 22.03 9.22 -11.04
N LEU A 90 21.62 8.52 -12.10
CA LEU A 90 21.84 8.92 -13.50
C LEU A 90 20.85 9.99 -13.97
N MET A 91 19.66 10.08 -13.34
CA MET A 91 18.68 11.13 -13.62
C MET A 91 19.09 12.47 -12.99
N LYS A 92 20.01 13.18 -13.65
CA LYS A 92 20.36 14.57 -13.35
C LYS A 92 19.70 15.53 -14.36
N GLY A 93 19.17 16.65 -13.89
CA GLY A 93 18.52 17.67 -14.73
C GLY A 93 17.03 17.90 -14.43
N PRO A 94 16.31 18.65 -15.28
CA PRO A 94 14.92 19.06 -15.03
C PRO A 94 13.94 17.88 -14.95
N LEU A 95 14.22 16.76 -15.63
CA LEU A 95 13.42 15.52 -15.50
C LEU A 95 13.52 14.88 -14.11
N SER A 96 14.58 15.18 -13.35
CA SER A 96 14.73 14.70 -11.97
C SER A 96 13.65 15.29 -11.08
N LEU A 97 13.35 16.59 -11.21
CA LEU A 97 12.27 17.24 -10.46
C LEU A 97 10.91 16.61 -10.79
N ALA A 98 10.62 16.39 -12.08
CA ALA A 98 9.39 15.71 -12.50
C ALA A 98 9.30 14.28 -11.91
N ASN A 99 10.40 13.52 -11.91
CA ASN A 99 10.45 12.19 -11.30
C ASN A 99 10.18 12.20 -9.80
N HIS A 100 10.71 13.18 -9.06
CA HIS A 100 10.46 13.31 -7.62
C HIS A 100 9.01 13.73 -7.36
N VAL A 101 8.46 14.73 -8.09
CA VAL A 101 7.06 15.17 -7.97
C VAL A 101 6.08 14.03 -8.25
N LEU A 102 6.27 13.30 -9.36
CA LEU A 102 5.46 12.12 -9.69
C LEU A 102 5.63 11.00 -8.64
N GLY A 103 6.83 10.87 -8.07
CA GLY A 103 7.09 9.99 -6.93
C GLY A 103 6.30 10.36 -5.68
N GLY A 104 6.13 11.66 -5.42
CA GLY A 104 5.26 12.18 -4.36
C GLY A 104 3.79 11.83 -4.62
N ILE A 105 3.30 12.02 -5.86
CA ILE A 105 1.93 11.64 -6.24
C ILE A 105 1.70 10.14 -6.03
N LEU A 106 2.63 9.27 -6.46
CA LEU A 106 2.54 7.83 -6.14
C LEU A 106 2.62 7.56 -4.63
N GLY A 107 3.40 8.35 -3.89
CA GLY A 107 3.49 8.30 -2.43
C GLY A 107 2.16 8.61 -1.76
N LEU A 108 1.40 9.59 -2.26
CA LEU A 108 0.04 9.88 -1.80
C LEU A 108 -0.91 8.73 -2.09
N ILE A 109 -0.87 8.17 -3.30
CA ILE A 109 -1.70 7.00 -3.66
C ILE A 109 -1.41 5.83 -2.70
N LYS A 110 -0.14 5.57 -2.39
CA LYS A 110 0.28 4.55 -1.42
C LYS A 110 -0.17 4.87 0.00
N GLY A 111 -0.04 6.12 0.43
CA GLY A 111 -0.51 6.57 1.75
C GLY A 111 -2.01 6.40 1.90
N LEU A 112 -2.77 6.68 0.83
CA LEU A 112 -4.21 6.49 0.80
C LEU A 112 -4.59 5.01 0.85
N LEU A 113 -3.86 4.15 0.12
CA LEU A 113 -4.02 2.69 0.21
C LEU A 113 -3.73 2.17 1.62
N LEU A 114 -2.63 2.60 2.24
CA LEU A 114 -2.29 2.22 3.62
C LEU A 114 -3.33 2.72 4.62
N GLY A 115 -3.80 3.96 4.47
CA GLY A 115 -4.88 4.52 5.28
C GLY A 115 -6.17 3.72 5.14
N ALA A 116 -6.52 3.31 3.92
CA ALA A 116 -7.68 2.44 3.67
C ALA A 116 -7.52 1.07 4.34
N ILE A 117 -6.34 0.46 4.29
CA ILE A 117 -6.04 -0.81 4.98
C ILE A 117 -6.20 -0.66 6.50
N ILE A 118 -5.74 0.44 7.10
CA ILE A 118 -5.88 0.69 8.54
C ILE A 118 -7.35 0.88 8.92
N VAL A 119 -8.09 1.70 8.18
CA VAL A 119 -9.53 1.89 8.38
C VAL A 119 -10.28 0.56 8.27
N PHE A 120 -9.92 -0.25 7.27
CA PHE A 120 -10.48 -1.58 7.08
C PHE A 120 -10.16 -2.52 8.24
N ALA A 121 -8.92 -2.54 8.72
CA ALA A 121 -8.53 -3.34 9.87
C ALA A 121 -9.32 -2.93 11.13
N LEU A 122 -9.43 -1.63 11.41
CA LEU A 122 -10.22 -1.12 12.53
C LEU A 122 -11.69 -1.55 12.45
N MET A 123 -12.27 -1.54 11.25
CA MET A 123 -13.63 -2.00 10.99
C MET A 123 -13.79 -3.51 11.19
N ALA A 124 -12.86 -4.31 10.66
CA ALA A 124 -12.88 -5.78 10.77
C ALA A 124 -12.76 -6.25 12.22
N PHE A 125 -11.99 -5.53 13.04
CA PHE A 125 -11.83 -5.81 14.48
C PHE A 125 -12.84 -5.08 15.37
N ASN A 126 -13.86 -4.41 14.81
CA ASN A 126 -14.87 -3.61 15.53
C ASN A 126 -14.26 -2.60 16.55
N PHE A 127 -13.08 -2.06 16.26
CA PHE A 127 -12.39 -1.15 17.16
C PHE A 127 -12.93 0.28 16.98
N HIS A 128 -13.56 0.85 18.03
CA HIS A 128 -13.99 2.26 18.14
C HIS A 128 -14.72 2.85 16.91
N ARG A 129 -15.95 2.38 16.63
CA ARG A 129 -16.83 2.91 15.55
C ARG A 129 -17.09 4.43 15.61
N GLU A 130 -17.05 5.04 16.79
CA GLU A 130 -17.22 6.48 17.03
C GLU A 130 -16.14 7.33 16.31
N ALA A 131 -14.90 6.84 16.24
CA ALA A 131 -13.77 7.55 15.63
C ALA A 131 -13.86 7.61 14.10
N LEU A 132 -14.52 6.62 13.48
CA LEU A 132 -14.79 6.58 12.04
C LEU A 132 -15.84 7.62 11.62
N ILE A 133 -16.85 7.84 12.47
CA ILE A 133 -17.98 8.75 12.19
C ILE A 133 -17.59 10.23 12.33
N GLY A 134 -16.58 10.54 13.15
CA GLY A 134 -16.09 11.91 13.34
C GLY A 134 -14.99 12.38 12.37
N SER A 135 -14.50 11.50 11.48
CA SER A 135 -13.29 11.77 10.67
C SER A 135 -13.61 12.49 9.36
N ARG A 136 -12.92 13.60 9.10
CA ARG A 136 -13.06 14.38 7.86
C ARG A 136 -12.37 13.75 6.66
N LEU A 137 -11.32 12.94 6.89
CA LEU A 137 -10.54 12.30 5.84
C LEU A 137 -11.08 10.91 5.46
N ALA A 138 -11.87 10.29 6.34
CA ALA A 138 -12.56 9.04 6.07
C ALA A 138 -13.33 9.02 4.74
N PRO A 139 -14.20 10.00 4.39
CA PRO A 139 -14.95 9.96 3.13
C PRO A 139 -14.07 10.03 1.86
N ALA A 140 -12.88 10.63 1.92
CA ALA A 140 -11.95 10.65 0.78
C ALA A 140 -11.24 9.30 0.60
N CYS A 141 -10.79 8.69 1.70
CA CYS A 141 -10.27 7.32 1.71
C CYS A 141 -11.32 6.31 1.23
N LEU A 142 -12.57 6.46 1.67
CA LEU A 142 -13.67 5.57 1.28
C LEU A 142 -14.07 5.69 -0.19
N ARG A 143 -13.89 6.87 -0.81
CA ARG A 143 -14.09 7.07 -2.25
C ARG A 143 -13.12 6.24 -3.08
N VAL A 144 -11.85 6.18 -2.66
CA VAL A 144 -10.83 5.34 -3.31
C VAL A 144 -11.00 3.86 -2.96
N ALA A 145 -11.42 3.54 -1.74
CA ALA A 145 -11.81 2.17 -1.36
C ALA A 145 -12.99 1.64 -2.19
N ARG A 146 -13.92 2.52 -2.62
CA ARG A 146 -15.06 2.14 -3.48
C ARG A 146 -14.59 1.65 -4.86
N THR A 147 -13.55 2.24 -5.44
CA THR A 147 -12.95 1.76 -6.71
C THR A 147 -12.25 0.41 -6.56
N LEU A 148 -11.84 0.06 -5.34
CA LEU A 148 -11.19 -1.21 -4.99
C LEU A 148 -12.20 -2.32 -4.59
N THR A 149 -13.52 -2.07 -4.65
CA THR A 149 -14.57 -3.04 -4.24
C THR A 149 -14.63 -4.33 -5.05
N ILE A 150 -13.94 -4.41 -6.18
CA ILE A 150 -13.83 -5.65 -6.98
C ILE A 150 -13.05 -6.73 -6.20
N PHE A 151 -12.21 -6.34 -5.23
CA PHE A 151 -11.35 -7.25 -4.46
C PHE A 151 -11.82 -7.49 -3.01
N ILE A 152 -12.98 -6.95 -2.58
CA ILE A 152 -13.43 -6.96 -1.17
C ILE A 152 -14.48 -8.06 -0.89
N PRO A 153 -14.40 -8.80 0.25
CA PRO A 153 -15.40 -9.81 0.67
C PRO A 153 -16.80 -9.24 0.95
N LYS A 154 -17.86 -10.04 0.70
CA LYS A 154 -19.27 -9.59 0.78
C LYS A 154 -19.69 -9.10 2.18
N ASP A 155 -19.10 -9.62 3.26
CA ASP A 155 -19.46 -9.27 4.64
C ASP A 155 -19.11 -7.82 5.04
N LEU A 156 -18.14 -7.22 4.35
CA LEU A 156 -17.75 -5.83 4.55
C LEU A 156 -18.65 -4.84 3.80
N LYS A 157 -19.26 -5.30 2.69
CA LYS A 157 -20.19 -4.47 1.90
C LYS A 157 -21.40 -4.05 2.71
N ASN A 158 -21.96 -4.94 3.53
CA ASN A 158 -23.17 -4.67 4.31
C ASN A 158 -22.90 -3.67 5.45
N ASN A 159 -21.83 -3.89 6.21
CA ASN A 159 -21.41 -2.97 7.27
C ASN A 159 -20.98 -1.59 6.72
N PHE A 160 -20.42 -1.55 5.51
CA PHE A 160 -20.03 -0.32 4.82
C PHE A 160 -21.24 0.51 4.36
N ILE A 161 -22.25 -0.15 3.77
CA ILE A 161 -23.49 0.50 3.32
C ILE A 161 -24.27 1.08 4.52
N GLU A 162 -24.34 0.37 5.64
CA GLU A 162 -25.00 0.87 6.85
C GLU A 162 -24.30 2.09 7.45
N THR A 163 -22.96 2.08 7.46
CA THR A 163 -22.18 3.22 7.95
C THR A 163 -22.32 4.42 6.99
N TRP A 164 -22.30 4.19 5.67
CA TRP A 164 -22.51 5.22 4.63
C TRP A 164 -23.89 5.90 4.74
N LYS A 165 -24.96 5.12 4.94
CA LYS A 165 -26.32 5.66 5.13
C LYS A 165 -26.42 6.59 6.35
N LYS A 166 -25.67 6.31 7.43
CA LYS A 166 -25.63 7.18 8.62
C LYS A 166 -24.86 8.49 8.38
N PHE A 167 -23.94 8.54 7.43
CA PHE A 167 -23.25 9.77 7.02
C PHE A 167 -24.11 10.66 6.13
N GLU A 168 -24.79 10.10 5.12
CA GLU A 168 -25.71 10.85 4.25
C GLU A 168 -26.93 11.38 5.04
N GLY A 169 -27.44 10.61 6.00
CA GLY A 169 -28.56 11.04 6.86
C GLY A 169 -28.25 12.20 7.82
N LYS A 170 -26.97 12.49 8.10
CA LYS A 170 -26.54 13.63 8.94
C LYS A 170 -26.09 14.86 8.15
N GLY A 171 -25.88 14.73 6.84
CA GLY A 171 -25.45 15.83 5.98
C GLY A 171 -26.57 16.77 5.52
N GLY A 172 -27.83 16.32 5.58
CA GLY A 172 -28.99 17.06 5.04
C GLY A 172 -29.57 18.16 5.93
N GLU A 173 -29.26 18.21 7.23
CA GLU A 173 -29.86 19.20 8.15
C GLU A 173 -29.06 20.51 8.28
N HIS A 174 -27.80 20.56 7.79
CA HIS A 174 -26.94 21.74 7.96
C HIS A 174 -26.83 22.64 6.72
N GLU A 175 -27.56 22.38 5.64
CA GLU A 175 -27.55 23.19 4.41
C GLU A 175 -28.75 24.15 4.25
N GLN A 176 -29.64 24.27 5.26
CA GLN A 176 -30.80 25.18 5.20
C GLN A 176 -30.71 26.46 6.07
N LYS A 177 -29.58 26.71 6.73
CA LYS A 177 -29.33 28.02 7.36
C LYS A 177 -27.86 28.39 7.26
N ILE A 178 -27.47 29.03 6.16
CA ILE A 178 -26.59 30.22 6.05
C ILE A 178 -26.76 30.74 4.62
#